data_AF-A0A842R7F6-F1
#
_entry.id   AF-A0A842R7F6-F1
#
_cell.length_a   1.000
_cell.length_b   1.000
_cell.length_c   1.000
_cell.angle_alpha   90.00
_cell.angle_beta   90.00
_cell.angle_gamma   90.00
#
_symmetry.space_group_name_H-M   'P 1'
#
loop_
_entity.id
_entity.type
_entity.pdbx_description
1 polymer ?
#
loop_
_entity_poly.entity_id
_entity_poly.type
_entity_poly.pdbx_seq_one_letter_code
_entity_poly.pdbx_strand_id
1 'polypeptide(L)' 'MVKGNPERINPWPPKGFHVMIKPRGSACNLRCDYCFYLPKKALYPSSSLRMSDRVLK' A
#
# COMPACT_ATOMS: atom_id res chain seq x y z
N MET A 1 0.74 -20.29 1.66
CA MET A 1 0.44 -20.09 3.10
C MET A 1 1.74 -19.87 3.85
N VAL A 2 2.13 -18.63 4.14
CA VAL A 2 3.18 -18.37 5.14
C VAL A 2 2.54 -18.69 6.49
N LYS A 3 2.95 -19.80 7.12
CA LYS A 3 2.58 -20.12 8.50
C LYS A 3 3.28 -19.08 9.38
N GLY A 4 2.57 -18.07 9.85
CA GLY A 4 3.09 -17.13 10.84
C GLY A 4 3.41 -17.89 12.12
N ASN A 5 4.61 -17.73 12.66
CA ASN A 5 4.98 -18.30 13.95
C ASN A 5 4.21 -17.55 15.06
N PRO A 6 3.38 -18.23 15.87
CA PRO A 6 2.63 -17.61 16.97
C PRO A 6 3.50 -16.99 18.07
N GLU A 7 4.81 -17.25 18.11
CA GLU A 7 5.73 -16.76 19.15
C GLU A 7 6.34 -15.37 18.88
N ARG A 8 5.98 -14.69 17.79
CA ARG A 8 6.47 -13.32 17.50
C ARG A 8 5.55 -12.21 18.01
N ILE A 9 5.00 -12.38 19.20
CA ILE A 9 4.37 -11.26 19.94
C ILE A 9 5.46 -10.48 20.66
N ASN A 10 5.87 -9.34 20.09
CA ASN A 10 6.79 -8.45 20.80
C ASN A 10 6.01 -7.83 21.97
N PRO A 11 6.36 -8.10 23.25
CA PRO A 11 5.59 -7.61 24.40
C PRO A 11 5.63 -6.08 24.54
N TRP A 12 6.52 -5.44 23.78
CA TRP A 12 6.67 -4.00 23.69
C TRP A 12 6.26 -3.56 22.27
N PRO A 13 5.00 -3.12 22.06
CA PRO A 13 4.61 -2.56 20.78
C PRO A 13 5.43 -1.29 20.50
N PRO A 14 5.76 -0.99 19.23
CA PRO A 14 6.44 0.24 18.89
C PRO A 14 5.63 1.43 19.44
N LYS A 15 6.31 2.35 20.13
CA LYS A 15 5.69 3.49 20.82
C LYS A 15 4.94 4.45 19.89
N GLY A 16 5.15 4.32 18.58
CA GLY A 16 4.41 5.02 17.52
C GLY A 16 4.64 4.35 16.17
N PHE A 17 3.74 4.59 15.23
CA PHE A 17 3.87 4.14 13.85
C PHE A 17 3.50 5.27 12.89
N HIS A 18 4.12 5.26 11.71
CA HIS A 18 3.79 6.18 10.63
C HIS A 18 3.44 5.37 9.40
N VAL A 19 2.34 5.75 8.74
CA VAL A 19 1.88 5.11 7.51
C VAL A 19 1.65 6.18 6.46
N MET A 20 2.13 5.92 5.25
CA MET A 20 1.85 6.72 4.07
C MET A 20 0.95 5.94 3.13
N ILE A 21 -0.17 6.56 2.75
CA ILE A 21 -1.12 5.96 1.81
C ILE A 21 -0.83 6.49 0.40
N LYS A 22 -0.91 5.61 -0.59
CA LYS A 22 -0.89 5.95 -2.03
C LYS A 22 -2.30 5.72 -2.61
N PRO A 23 -3.20 6.72 -2.54
CA PRO A 23 -4.62 6.51 -2.88
C PRO A 23 -4.84 6.11 -4.34
N ARG A 24 -3.95 6.54 -5.24
CA ARG A 24 -3.93 6.17 -6.66
C ARG A 24 -3.06 4.94 -6.98
N GLY A 25 -2.52 4.27 -5.95
CA GLY A 25 -1.58 3.15 -6.13
C GLY A 25 -0.44 3.50 -7.08
N SER A 26 -0.26 2.69 -8.12
CA SER A 26 0.72 2.88 -9.19
C SER A 26 0.24 3.75 -10.36
N ALA A 27 -1.00 4.23 -10.34
CA ALA A 27 -1.54 5.03 -11.43
C ALA A 27 -0.95 6.45 -11.41
N CYS A 28 -0.25 6.80 -12.49
CA CYS A 28 0.33 8.11 -12.74
C CYS A 28 0.09 8.52 -14.20
N ASN A 29 -0.02 9.81 -14.49
CA ASN A 29 -0.14 10.35 -15.85
C ASN A 29 1.22 10.52 -16.55
N LEU A 30 2.32 10.32 -15.83
CA LEU A 30 3.68 10.35 -16.36
C LEU A 30 4.22 8.93 -16.58
N ARG A 31 5.24 8.83 -17.43
CA ARG A 31 5.95 7.58 -17.75
C ARG A 31 7.45 7.72 -17.59
N CYS A 32 7.90 8.04 -16.37
CA CYS A 32 9.32 8.18 -16.11
C CYS A 32 10.03 6.82 -16.23
N ASP A 33 11.18 6.79 -16.91
CA ASP A 33 11.96 5.55 -17.11
C ASP A 33 12.47 4.95 -15.78
N TYR A 34 12.63 5.80 -14.76
CA TYR A 34 13.06 5.40 -13.41
C TYR A 34 11.90 5.10 -12.45
N CYS A 35 10.65 5.06 -12.91
CA CYS A 35 9.50 4.96 -12.01
C CYS A 35 9.36 3.55 -11.41
N PHE A 36 9.71 3.40 -10.13
CA PHE A 36 9.52 2.15 -9.37
C PHE A 36 8.06 1.69 -9.23
N TYR A 37 7.09 2.61 -9.27
CA TYR A 37 5.69 2.29 -9.02
C TYR A 37 4.91 1.88 -10.28
N LEU A 38 5.25 2.43 -11.44
CA LEU A 38 4.46 2.25 -12.67
C LEU A 38 4.28 0.77 -13.08
N PRO A 39 5.31 -0.10 -13.05
CA PRO A 39 5.16 -1.52 -13.41
C PRO A 39 4.16 -2.27 -12.51
N LYS A 40 3.95 -1.81 -11.28
CA LYS A 40 3.05 -2.45 -10.31
C LYS A 40 1.57 -2.28 -10.64
N LYS A 41 1.22 -1.51 -11.68
CA LYS A 41 -0.16 -1.47 -12.21
C LYS A 41 -0.70 -2.87 -12.54
N ALA A 42 0.16 -3.79 -12.98
CA ALA A 42 -0.23 -5.17 -13.27
C ALA A 42 -0.71 -5.96 -12.03
N LEU A 43 -0.33 -5.54 -10.82
CA LEU A 43 -0.73 -6.21 -9.57
C LEU A 43 -2.18 -5.94 -9.17
N TYR A 44 -2.82 -4.91 -9.74
CA TYR A 44 -4.16 -4.45 -9.34
C TYR A 44 -5.06 -4.17 -10.55
N PRO A 45 -5.35 -5.18 -11.41
CA PRO A 45 -6.02 -4.98 -12.70
C PRO A 45 -7.46 -4.47 -12.60
N SER A 46 -8.18 -4.82 -11.54
CA SER A 46 -9.61 -4.45 -11.34
C SER A 46 -9.81 -3.41 -10.23
N SER A 47 -8.73 -2.77 -9.76
CA SER A 47 -8.83 -1.80 -8.67
C SER A 47 -9.22 -0.42 -9.20
N SER A 48 -10.21 0.21 -8.56
CA SER A 48 -10.58 1.60 -8.84
C SER A 48 -9.47 2.59 -8.46
N LEU A 49 -8.55 2.19 -7.57
CA LEU A 49 -7.44 3.02 -7.08
C LEU A 49 -7.93 4.43 -6.69
N ARG A 50 -9.05 4.49 -5.95
CA ARG A 50 -9.67 5.71 -5.43
C ARG A 50 -10.13 5.46 -4.00
N MET A 51 -9.90 6.43 -3.12
CA MET A 51 -10.55 6.46 -1.81
C MET A 51 -12.01 6.88 -1.99
N SER A 52 -12.92 6.30 -1.20
CA SER A 52 -14.32 6.74 -1.19
C SER A 52 -14.47 8.04 -0.38
N ASP A 53 -15.54 8.79 -0.64
CA ASP A 53 -15.81 10.04 0.08
C ASP A 53 -15.95 9.84 1.60
N ARG A 54 -16.39 8.64 2.03
CA ARG A 54 -16.46 8.28 3.44
C ARG A 54 -15.09 8.25 4.12
N VAL A 55 -14.01 7.95 3.38
CA VAL A 55 -12.65 7.91 3.94
C VAL A 55 -11.99 9.29 3.92
N LEU A 56 -12.48 10.22 3.09
CA LEU A 56 -11.96 11.58 2.97
C LEU A 56 -12.62 12.60 3.93
N LYS A 57 -13.71 12.21 4.61
CA LYS A 57 -14.46 13.02 5.57
C LYS A 57 -14.22 12.50 6.98
#